data_AF-A0A1C6B2W2-F1
#
_entry.id   AF-A0A1C6B2W2-F1
#
_cell.length_a   1.000
_cell.length_b   1.000
_cell.length_c   1.000
_cell.angle_alpha   90.00
_cell.angle_beta   90.00
_cell.angle_gamma   90.00
#
_symmetry.space_group_name_H-M   'P 1'
#
loop_
_entity.id
_entity.type
_entity.pdbx_description
1 polymer ?
#
loop_
_entity_poly.entity_id
_entity_poly.type
_entity_poly.pdbx_seq_one_letter_code
_entity_poly.pdbx_strand_id
1 'polypeptide(L)'
;MATGTDRPGICPNPHRITIKLVYEANTRQVLGAQAWGEKNVSARINAIAVAIRAGMTVEALGQVDFVYSSSSCSIWDPVQIVCGQAQ
;
A
#
# COMPACT_ATOMS: atom_id res chain seq x y z
N MET A 1 -5.90 -8.85 1.35
CA MET A 1 -6.59 -7.61 0.94
C MET A 1 -6.81 -6.81 2.20
N ALA A 2 -6.47 -5.52 2.19
CA ALA A 2 -6.58 -4.68 3.37
C ALA A 2 -7.16 -3.31 3.04
N THR A 3 -7.64 -2.60 4.05
CA THR A 3 -8.11 -1.22 3.93
C THR A 3 -7.39 -0.33 4.94
N GLY A 4 -6.89 0.80 4.48
CA GLY A 4 -6.33 1.87 5.31
C GLY A 4 -6.94 3.21 4.93
N THR A 5 -6.38 4.30 5.47
CA THR A 5 -6.77 5.67 5.13
C THR A 5 -5.70 6.35 4.30
N ASP A 6 -6.10 7.32 3.47
CA ASP A 6 -5.17 8.09 2.66
C ASP A 6 -4.36 9.11 3.47
N ARG A 7 -4.80 9.45 4.68
CA ARG A 7 -4.12 10.35 5.63
C ARG A 7 -4.50 9.99 7.07
N PRO A 8 -3.83 10.57 8.10
CA PRO A 8 -4.18 10.36 9.49
C PRO A 8 -5.62 10.76 9.82
N GLY A 9 -6.26 10.02 10.72
CA GLY A 9 -7.66 10.29 11.11
C GLY A 9 -7.88 11.64 11.81
N ILE A 10 -6.82 12.24 12.37
CA ILE A 10 -6.87 13.59 12.95
C ILE A 10 -6.93 14.69 11.88
N CYS A 11 -6.60 14.38 10.62
CA CYS A 11 -6.64 15.32 9.52
C CYS A 11 -8.05 15.38 8.91
N PRO A 12 -8.48 16.52 8.35
CA PRO A 12 -9.80 16.63 7.74
C PRO A 12 -10.04 15.64 6.58
N ASN A 13 -11.25 15.07 6.54
CA ASN A 13 -11.74 14.20 5.47
C ASN A 13 -10.82 13.01 5.14
N PRO A 14 -10.48 12.13 6.09
CA PRO A 14 -9.69 10.94 5.78
C PRO A 14 -10.53 9.99 4.92
N HIS A 15 -10.00 9.60 3.76
CA HIS A 15 -10.69 8.71 2.84
C HIS A 15 -10.11 7.30 2.90
N ARG A 16 -10.96 6.29 2.72
CA ARG A 16 -10.53 4.90 2.72
C ARG A 16 -9.89 4.54 1.39
N ILE A 17 -8.82 3.76 1.47
CA ILE A 17 -8.19 3.09 0.33
C ILE A 17 -8.13 1.61 0.64
N THR A 18 -8.64 0.81 -0.29
CA THR A 18 -8.61 -0.65 -0.21
C THR A 18 -7.65 -1.19 -1.26
N ILE A 19 -6.78 -2.11 -0.86
CA ILE A 19 -5.79 -2.74 -1.72
C ILE A 19 -5.94 -4.27 -1.67
N LYS A 20 -6.02 -4.88 -2.84
CA LYS A 20 -5.82 -6.32 -3.03
C LYS A 20 -4.44 -6.53 -3.63
N LEU A 21 -3.53 -7.10 -2.85
CA LEU A 21 -2.18 -7.47 -3.28
C LEU A 21 -2.17 -8.93 -3.75
N VAL A 22 -1.47 -9.21 -4.85
CA VAL A 22 -1.23 -10.55 -5.39
C VAL A 22 0.27 -10.78 -5.43
N TYR A 23 0.71 -11.91 -4.89
CA TYR A 23 2.11 -12.29 -4.81
C TYR A 23 2.26 -13.81 -5.00
N GLU A 24 3.46 -14.25 -5.35
CA GLU A 24 3.76 -15.67 -5.54
C GLU A 24 3.98 -16.35 -4.19
N ALA A 25 3.42 -17.54 -3.98
CA ALA A 25 3.31 -18.15 -2.66
C ALA A 25 4.66 -18.58 -2.05
N ASN A 26 5.62 -19.03 -2.86
CA ASN A 26 6.88 -19.59 -2.38
C ASN A 26 7.95 -18.51 -2.16
N THR A 27 8.11 -17.64 -3.14
CA THR A 27 9.10 -16.56 -3.22
C THR A 27 8.62 -15.28 -2.60
N ARG A 28 7.31 -15.16 -2.34
CA ARG A 28 6.67 -13.95 -1.82
C ARG A 28 6.83 -12.74 -2.74
N GLN A 29 7.21 -12.94 -4.00
CA GLN A 29 7.40 -11.86 -4.96
C GLN A 29 6.06 -11.19 -5.31
N VAL A 30 6.01 -9.86 -5.28
CA VAL A 30 4.81 -9.11 -5.68
C VAL A 30 4.57 -9.25 -7.18
N LEU A 31 3.40 -9.76 -7.55
CA LEU A 31 3.00 -9.99 -8.96
C LEU A 31 2.05 -8.93 -9.50
N GLY A 32 1.26 -8.32 -8.61
CA GLY A 32 0.24 -7.36 -9.02
C GLY A 32 -0.56 -6.81 -7.85
N ALA A 33 -1.33 -5.76 -8.11
CA ALA A 33 -2.32 -5.26 -7.16
C ALA A 33 -3.51 -4.60 -7.86
N GLN A 34 -4.61 -4.52 -7.12
CA GLN A 34 -5.76 -3.68 -7.42
C GLN A 34 -5.99 -2.75 -6.23
N ALA A 35 -6.33 -1.50 -6.50
CA ALA A 35 -6.66 -0.56 -5.45
C ALA A 35 -7.83 0.35 -5.86
N TRP A 36 -8.66 0.73 -4.89
CA TRP A 36 -9.78 1.64 -5.07
C TRP A 36 -10.04 2.45 -3.80
N GLY A 37 -10.65 3.62 -3.97
CA GLY A 37 -10.84 4.62 -2.91
C GLY A 37 -11.08 6.00 -3.51
N GLU A 38 -11.45 6.96 -2.67
CA GLU A 38 -11.86 8.30 -3.14
C GLU A 38 -10.67 9.19 -3.52
N LYS A 39 -9.54 9.09 -2.80
CA LYS A 39 -8.36 9.95 -3.00
C LYS A 39 -7.06 9.17 -2.91
N ASN A 40 -6.06 9.67 -3.62
CA ASN A 40 -4.66 9.24 -3.53
C ASN A 40 -4.40 7.74 -3.80
N VAL A 41 -5.30 7.05 -4.49
CA VAL A 41 -5.15 5.63 -4.88
C VAL A 41 -4.00 5.44 -5.87
N SER A 42 -3.88 6.37 -6.84
CA SER A 42 -2.87 6.32 -7.89
C SER A 42 -1.44 6.30 -7.34
N ALA A 43 -1.17 7.04 -6.27
CA ALA A 43 0.13 7.05 -5.61
C ALA A 43 0.54 5.66 -5.10
N ARG A 44 -0.42 4.89 -4.55
CA ARG A 44 -0.17 3.55 -4.01
C ARG A 44 0.05 2.55 -5.14
N ILE A 45 -0.74 2.63 -6.20
CA ILE A 45 -0.55 1.78 -7.38
C ILE A 45 0.80 2.05 -8.05
N ASN A 46 1.24 3.30 -8.15
CA ASN A 46 2.56 3.62 -8.69
C ASN A 46 3.70 3.03 -7.83
N ALA A 47 3.60 3.11 -6.50
CA ALA A 47 4.57 2.48 -5.59
C ALA A 47 4.63 0.96 -5.79
N ILE A 48 3.48 0.29 -5.88
CA ILE A 48 3.42 -1.16 -6.13
C ILE A 48 3.98 -1.51 -7.51
N ALA A 49 3.71 -0.71 -8.55
CA ALA A 49 4.27 -0.92 -9.88
C ALA A 49 5.80 -0.86 -9.88
N VAL A 50 6.39 0.08 -9.13
CA VAL A 50 7.84 0.16 -8.92
C VAL A 50 8.35 -1.07 -8.18
N ALA A 51 7.66 -1.52 -7.13
CA ALA A 51 8.02 -2.71 -6.37
C ALA A 51 8.02 -3.99 -7.24
N ILE A 52 7.02 -4.15 -8.11
CA ILE A 52 6.96 -5.24 -9.09
C ILE A 52 8.15 -5.17 -10.04
N ARG A 53 8.45 -3.97 -10.60
CA ARG A 53 9.59 -3.78 -11.49
C ARG A 53 10.92 -4.08 -10.81
N ALA A 54 11.05 -3.78 -9.53
CA ALA A 54 12.22 -4.07 -8.72
C ALA A 54 12.28 -5.54 -8.24
N GLY A 55 11.26 -6.35 -8.54
CA GLY A 55 11.21 -7.76 -8.14
C GLY A 55 11.08 -7.97 -6.63
N MET A 56 10.52 -6.99 -5.91
CA MET A 56 10.44 -7.01 -4.44
C MET A 56 9.51 -8.11 -3.92
N THR A 57 9.84 -8.64 -2.74
CA THR A 57 8.92 -9.47 -1.96
C THR A 57 7.93 -8.62 -1.18
N VAL A 58 6.85 -9.24 -0.69
CA VAL A 58 5.87 -8.56 0.16
C VAL A 58 6.49 -8.02 1.44
N GLU A 59 7.44 -8.74 2.03
CA GLU A 59 8.16 -8.31 3.24
C GLU A 59 9.02 -7.08 2.95
N ALA A 60 9.77 -7.11 1.85
CA ALA A 60 10.60 -5.98 1.44
C ALA A 60 9.73 -4.73 1.16
N LEU A 61 8.60 -4.90 0.46
CA LEU A 61 7.66 -3.81 0.21
C LEU A 61 7.04 -3.26 1.51
N GLY A 62 6.72 -4.15 2.46
CA GLY A 62 6.19 -3.76 3.77
C GLY A 62 7.17 -2.96 4.63
N GLN A 63 8.48 -3.05 4.36
CA GLN A 63 9.54 -2.32 5.06
C GLN A 63 9.99 -1.05 4.32
N VAL A 64 9.38 -0.70 3.18
CA VAL A 64 9.70 0.55 2.47
C VAL A 64 9.32 1.75 3.32
N ASP A 65 10.25 2.69 3.45
CA ASP A 65 10.03 3.99 4.07
C ASP A 65 9.26 4.91 3.13
N PHE A 66 7.93 4.92 3.27
CA PHE A 66 7.08 5.89 2.59
C PHE A 66 7.10 7.23 3.33
N VAL A 67 6.99 8.32 2.56
CA VAL A 67 6.85 9.65 3.15
C VAL A 67 5.57 9.73 3.97
N TYR A 68 5.66 10.20 5.20
CA TYR A 68 4.51 10.58 6.00
C TYR A 68 4.10 12.02 5.66
N SER A 69 2.81 12.27 5.44
CA SER A 69 2.28 13.61 5.18
C SER A 69 0.83 13.74 5.59
N SER A 70 0.51 14.76 6.39
CA SER A 70 -0.86 15.04 6.87
C SER A 70 -1.89 15.22 5.74
N SER A 71 -1.45 15.55 4.52
CA SER A 71 -2.33 15.74 3.37
C SER A 71 -2.61 14.46 2.57
N SER A 72 -1.69 13.50 2.55
CA SER A 72 -1.70 12.42 1.54
C SER A 72 -1.15 11.05 1.97
N CYS A 73 -0.57 10.92 3.17
CA CYS A 73 -0.04 9.64 3.65
C CYS A 73 -0.16 9.48 5.18
N SER A 74 -0.81 8.40 5.61
CA SER A 74 -0.87 8.00 7.02
C SER A 74 0.47 7.45 7.53
N ILE A 75 0.61 7.32 8.85
CA ILE A 75 1.81 6.74 9.49
C ILE A 75 2.05 5.32 8.97
N TRP A 76 0.99 4.52 8.93
CA TRP A 76 0.99 3.22 8.27
C TRP A 76 0.30 3.40 6.93
N ASP A 77 1.06 3.39 5.83
CA ASP A 77 0.46 3.52 4.50
C ASP A 77 -0.39 2.26 4.19
N PRO A 78 -1.53 2.38 3.49
CA PRO A 78 -2.32 1.22 3.08
C PRO A 78 -1.52 0.10 2.39
N VAL A 79 -0.42 0.44 1.70
CA VAL A 79 0.54 -0.54 1.14
C VAL A 79 1.20 -1.37 2.24
N GLN A 80 1.69 -0.74 3.31
CA GLN A 80 2.29 -1.44 4.43
C GLN A 80 1.27 -2.30 5.18
N ILE A 81 0.04 -1.79 5.35
CA ILE A 81 -1.06 -2.54 5.99
C ILE A 81 -1.39 -3.82 5.19
N VAL A 82 -1.50 -3.73 3.86
CA VAL A 82 -1.81 -4.92 3.05
C VAL A 82 -0.67 -5.93 3.04
N CYS A 83 0.59 -5.47 3.08
CA CYS A 83 1.75 -6.35 3.19
C CYS A 83 1.78 -7.10 4.53
N GLY A 84 1.44 -6.42 5.63
CA GLY A 84 1.35 -7.05 6.95
C GLY A 84 0.24 -8.10 7.09
N GLN A 85 -0.74 -8.10 6.17
CA GLN A 85 -1.81 -9.11 6.11
C GLN A 85 -1.54 -10.24 5.12
N ALA A 86 -0.41 -10.23 4.43
CA ALA A 86 -0.03 -11.30 3.52
C ALA A 86 0.52 -12.49 4.31
N GLN A 87 -0.34 -13.49 4.55
CA GLN A 87 0.02 -14.79 5.12
C GLN A 87 0.56 -15.72 4.05
#